data_AF-A0A8T3P4G9-F1
#
_entry.id   AF-A0A8T3P4G9-F1
#
_cell.length_a   1.000
_cell.length_b   1.000
_cell.length_c   1.000
_cell.angle_alpha   90.00
_cell.angle_beta   90.00
_cell.angle_gamma   90.00
#
_symmetry.space_group_name_H-M   'P 1'
#
loop_
_entity.id
_entity.type
_entity.pdbx_description
1 polymer ?
#
loop_
_entity_poly.entity_id
_entity_poly.type
_entity_poly.pdbx_seq_one_letter_code
_entity_poly.pdbx_strand_id
1 'polypeptide(L)' 'MATGLLRKKPIDAEPERDTGLNRTLSAWDLTLLGIGAIIGAGVFVLSGIAAATQAGPAVALSFVVAGTACAFTAL' A
#
# COMPACT_ATOMS: atom_id res chain seq x y z
N MET A 1 -9.98 -29.77 25.37
CA MET A 1 -9.66 -28.70 26.34
C MET A 1 -8.53 -27.84 25.76
N ALA A 2 -8.75 -27.14 24.65
CA ALA A 2 -9.30 -25.78 24.59
C ALA A 2 -8.44 -24.73 25.34
N THR A 3 -7.16 -24.60 24.97
CA THR A 3 -6.30 -23.51 25.46
C THR A 3 -5.72 -22.73 24.28
N GLY A 4 -6.34 -21.58 23.97
CA GLY A 4 -5.62 -20.43 23.43
C GLY A 4 -5.84 -20.04 21.96
N LEU A 5 -7.07 -19.98 21.45
CA LEU A 5 -7.38 -19.35 20.15
C LEU A 5 -7.12 -17.81 20.12
N LEU A 6 -6.82 -17.20 21.28
CA LEU A 6 -6.55 -15.77 21.47
C LEU A 6 -5.22 -15.54 22.19
N ARG A 7 -4.17 -16.30 21.85
CA ARG A 7 -2.82 -15.99 22.32
C ARG A 7 -2.29 -14.79 21.54
N LYS A 8 -2.69 -13.57 21.94
CA LYS A 8 -2.01 -12.36 21.49
C LYS A 8 -0.54 -12.48 21.89
N LYS A 9 0.35 -12.30 20.93
CA LYS A 9 1.78 -12.09 21.22
C LYS A 9 1.83 -10.86 22.13
N PRO A 10 2.25 -11.00 23.40
CA PRO A 10 2.34 -9.83 24.25
C PRO A 10 3.37 -8.89 23.62
N ILE A 11 3.08 -7.59 23.60
CA ILE A 11 4.06 -6.55 23.25
C ILE A 11 4.94 -6.35 24.49
N ASP A 12 5.44 -7.44 25.06
CA ASP A 12 6.50 -7.42 26.04
C ASP A 12 7.77 -7.35 25.19
N ALA A 13 8.29 -6.14 25.04
CA ALA A 13 9.60 -5.78 24.50
C ALA A 13 10.28 -6.94 23.73
N GLU A 14 10.00 -7.04 22.42
CA GLU A 14 10.95 -7.71 21.54
C GLU A 14 12.33 -7.12 21.87
N PRO A 15 13.39 -7.92 22.09
CA PRO A 15 14.73 -7.37 22.24
C PRO A 15 14.90 -6.48 21.02
N GLU A 16 15.05 -5.17 21.27
CA GLU A 16 15.15 -4.15 20.23
C GLU A 16 16.11 -4.72 19.20
N ARG A 17 15.60 -5.13 18.03
CA ARG A 17 16.45 -5.60 16.96
C ARG A 17 17.33 -4.40 16.68
N ASP A 18 18.57 -4.47 17.14
CA ASP A 18 19.56 -3.42 16.99
C ASP A 18 19.89 -3.40 15.50
N THR A 19 19.03 -2.73 14.74
CA THR A 19 19.15 -2.67 13.29
C THR A 19 20.27 -1.72 12.88
N GLY A 20 21.00 -1.09 13.81
CA GLY A 20 21.99 -0.04 13.56
C GLY A 20 21.45 1.22 12.88
N LEU A 21 20.20 1.18 12.39
CA LEU A 21 19.51 2.27 11.71
C LEU A 21 18.72 3.10 12.72
N ASN A 22 18.98 4.39 12.69
CA ASN A 22 18.23 5.37 13.47
C ASN A 22 16.83 5.55 12.86
N ARG A 23 15.78 5.48 13.67
CA ARG A 23 14.39 5.68 13.21
C ARG A 23 14.14 7.18 12.99
N THR A 24 14.55 7.68 11.82
CA THR A 24 14.42 9.09 11.44
C THR A 24 13.26 9.37 10.49
N LEU A 25 12.62 8.34 9.93
CA LEU A 25 11.50 8.54 9.02
C LEU A 25 10.28 9.07 9.76
N SER A 26 9.90 10.30 9.40
CA SER A 26 8.64 10.91 9.84
C SER A 26 7.48 10.37 9.01
N ALA A 27 6.23 10.57 9.48
CA ALA A 27 5.03 10.19 8.73
C ALA A 27 5.03 10.77 7.31
N TRP A 28 5.61 11.97 7.14
CA TRP A 28 5.75 12.60 5.84
C TRP A 28 6.71 11.86 4.90
N ASP A 29 7.89 11.46 5.38
CA ASP A 29 8.84 10.66 4.60
C ASP A 29 8.24 9.31 4.20
N LEU A 30 7.49 8.65 5.10
CA LEU A 30 6.80 7.40 4.77
C LEU A 30 5.73 7.60 3.68
N THR A 31 5.01 8.72 3.72
CA THR A 31 3.97 9.02 2.74
C THR A 31 4.59 9.29 1.37
N LEU A 32 5.66 10.08 1.33
CA LEU A 32 6.43 10.35 0.11
C LEU A 32 7.06 9.09 -0.47
N LEU A 33 7.61 8.22 0.40
CA LEU A 33 8.14 6.91 0.01
C LEU A 33 7.03 6.05 -0.62
N GLY A 34 5.84 6.02 -0.02
CA GLY A 34 4.68 5.31 -0.55
C GLY A 34 4.24 5.84 -1.91
N ILE A 35 4.11 7.17 -2.07
CA ILE A 35 3.75 7.79 -3.36
C ILE A 35 4.80 7.45 -4.42
N GLY A 36 6.09 7.55 -4.09
CA GLY A 36 7.18 7.21 -5.01
C GLY A 36 7.19 5.73 -5.41
N ALA A 37 6.77 4.83 -4.52
CA ALA A 37 6.64 3.41 -4.82
C ALA A 37 5.43 3.08 -5.70
N ILE A 38 4.34 3.87 -5.59
CA ILE A 38 3.09 3.65 -6.35
C ILE A 38 3.18 4.26 -7.76
N ILE A 39 3.75 5.45 -7.90
CA ILE A 39 3.83 6.18 -9.17
C ILE A 39 5.06 5.71 -9.96
N GLY A 40 4.86 4.83 -10.94
CA GLY A 40 5.93 4.31 -11.81
C GLY A 40 5.55 4.23 -13.28
N ALA A 41 6.33 3.49 -14.07
CA ALA A 41 6.09 3.32 -15.51
C ALA A 41 4.68 2.75 -15.84
N GLY A 42 4.10 1.98 -14.91
CA GLY A 42 2.77 1.40 -15.06
C GLY A 42 1.66 2.43 -15.28
N VAL A 43 1.62 3.52 -14.49
CA VAL A 43 0.54 4.52 -14.64
C VAL A 43 0.67 5.33 -15.93
N PHE A 44 1.89 5.55 -16.41
CA PHE A 44 2.13 6.31 -17.64
C PHE A 44 1.85 5.50 -18.91
N VAL A 45 2.20 4.21 -18.93
CA VAL A 45 2.06 3.37 -20.13
C VAL A 45 0.75 2.58 -20.11
N LEU A 46 0.47 1.88 -19.00
CA LEU A 46 -0.65 0.94 -18.94
C LEU A 46 -2.01 1.65 -18.97
N SER A 47 -2.10 2.86 -18.41
CA SER A 47 -3.31 3.69 -18.49
C SER A 47 -3.64 4.08 -19.93
N GLY A 48 -2.62 4.40 -20.74
CA GLY A 48 -2.82 4.73 -22.16
C GLY A 48 -3.28 3.53 -22.97
N ILE A 49 -2.69 2.35 -22.70
CA ILE A 49 -3.12 1.10 -23.35
C ILE A 49 -4.55 0.77 -22.92
N ALA A 50 -4.88 0.86 -21.63
CA ALA A 50 -6.22 0.60 -21.13
C ALA A 50 -7.27 1.58 -21.70
N ALA A 51 -6.90 2.85 -21.88
CA ALA A 51 -7.74 3.83 -22.56
C ALA A 51 -7.95 3.47 -24.03
N ALA A 52 -6.89 3.08 -24.75
CA ALA A 52 -6.98 2.80 -26.17
C ALA A 52 -7.73 1.49 -26.50
N THR A 53 -7.55 0.44 -25.69
CA THR A 53 -8.00 -0.92 -26.06
C THR A 53 -9.16 -1.45 -25.22
N GLN A 54 -9.39 -0.93 -24.02
CA GLN A 54 -10.39 -1.49 -23.10
C GLN A 54 -11.53 -0.53 -22.76
N ALA A 55 -11.22 0.66 -22.25
CA ALA A 55 -12.21 1.55 -21.63
C ALA A 55 -12.53 2.80 -22.45
N GLY A 56 -11.68 3.22 -23.39
CA GLY A 56 -11.90 4.46 -24.14
C GLY A 56 -11.94 5.69 -23.22
N PRO A 57 -12.83 6.67 -23.47
CA PRO A 57 -13.00 7.83 -22.60
C PRO A 57 -13.51 7.47 -21.19
N ALA A 58 -14.05 6.27 -20.98
CA ALA A 58 -14.51 5.80 -19.68
C ALA A 58 -13.39 5.26 -18.77
N VAL A 59 -12.12 5.31 -19.18
CA VAL A 59 -10.98 4.84 -18.37
C VAL A 59 -10.92 5.51 -16.98
N ALA A 60 -11.36 6.77 -16.87
CA ALA A 60 -11.44 7.49 -15.60
C ALA A 60 -12.40 6.80 -14.61
N LEU A 61 -13.55 6.29 -15.08
CA LEU A 61 -14.49 5.54 -14.25
C LEU A 61 -13.87 4.23 -13.75
N SER A 62 -13.13 3.51 -14.61
CA SER A 62 -12.40 2.29 -14.21
C SER A 62 -11.37 2.58 -13.11
N PHE A 63 -10.65 3.70 -13.21
CA PHE A 63 -9.69 4.12 -12.17
C PHE A 63 -10.36 4.48 -10.84
N VAL A 64 -11.57 5.07 -10.87
CA VAL A 64 -12.33 5.36 -9.63
C VAL A 64 -12.69 4.06 -8.92
N VAL A 65 -13.23 3.07 -9.66
CA VAL A 65 -13.58 1.76 -9.07
C VAL A 65 -12.33 1.04 -8.55
N ALA A 66 -11.26 0.98 -9.33
CA ALA A 66 -9.99 0.39 -8.89
C ALA A 66 -9.41 1.10 -7.66
N GLY A 67 -9.50 2.43 -7.61
CA GLY A 67 -9.07 3.25 -6.48
C GLY A 67 -9.85 2.94 -5.21
N THR A 68 -11.18 2.77 -5.30
CA THR A 68 -11.98 2.35 -4.14
C THR A 68 -11.59 0.97 -3.64
N ALA A 69 -11.33 0.01 -4.54
CA ALA A 69 -10.86 -1.30 -4.16
C ALA A 69 -9.51 -1.22 -3.42
N CYS A 70 -8.54 -0.47 -3.95
CA CYS A 70 -7.26 -0.25 -3.28
C CYS A 70 -7.38 0.42 -1.92
N ALA A 71 -8.33 1.35 -1.75
CA ALA A 71 -8.57 2.00 -0.46
C ALA A 71 -9.03 0.98 0.60
N PHE A 72 -9.90 0.04 0.25
CA PHE A 72 -10.29 -1.05 1.16
C PHE A 72 -9.13 -1.99 1.48
N THR A 73 -8.17 -2.17 0.57
CA THR A 73 -6.98 -3.01 0.82
C THR A 73 -5.95 -2.33 1.72
N ALA A 74 -5.91 -0.99 1.72
CA ALA A 74 -4.93 -0.20 2.47
C ALA A 74 -5.36 0.10 3.92
N LEU A 75 -6.67 0.08 4.20
CA LEU A 75 -7.27 0.27 5.53
C LEU A 75 -7.19 -1.01 6.38
#